data_AF-A0AA48HLE4-F1
#
_entry.id   AF-A0AA48HLE4-F1
#
_cell.length_a   1.000
_cell.length_b   1.000
_cell.length_c   1.000
_cell.angle_alpha   90.00
_cell.angle_beta   90.00
_cell.angle_gamma   90.00
#
_symmetry.space_group_name_H-M   'P 1'
#
loop_
_entity.id
_entity.type
_entity.pdbx_description
1 polymer ?
#
loop_
_entity_poly.entity_id
_entity_poly.type
_entity_poly.pdbx_seq_one_letter_code
_entity_poly.pdbx_strand_id
1 'polypeptide(L)'
;MEQKVYTGQSVGKANLFNKVKDSVDLMILGSSRAARHVDPELFPVSGFNMGMDGTHLGYATALMAVLDKEGQTILVHIDHHEVFDDQYDAEDMLALLNEATDDSKMEKVINKYFPEEIILSKVSKSYVYNGKVLGMLKNYLGSTGAPRISNGFDPLEPSAGQRKTFQDILNKEGRYQELKMPRPLKVNTFFESLVEIAQKSAQNKRSEIIFFTSPSLNKVDDSTRARTANFFSAKGIRYIDDLDFFNDFDIDHWKDRSHMSKYGAELYSKNLSTQLFLD
;
A
#
# COMPACT_ATOMS: atom_id res chain seq x y z
N MET A 1 1.62 -9.91 24.61
CA MET A 1 2.90 -9.19 24.40
C MET A 1 2.82 -8.39 23.11
N GLU A 2 2.34 -9.01 22.03
CA GLU A 2 1.98 -8.39 20.74
C GLU A 2 1.05 -7.17 20.88
N GLN A 3 -0.08 -7.28 21.60
CA GLN A 3 -1.04 -6.19 21.82
C GLN A 3 -0.48 -4.89 22.46
N LYS A 4 0.77 -4.89 22.90
CA LYS A 4 1.44 -3.71 23.48
C LYS A 4 2.51 -3.12 22.55
N VAL A 5 2.76 -3.73 21.39
CA VAL A 5 3.70 -3.24 20.37
C VAL A 5 2.91 -2.44 19.35
N TYR A 6 3.07 -1.13 19.36
CA TYR A 6 2.44 -0.20 18.40
C TYR A 6 3.47 0.49 17.50
N THR A 7 4.71 0.00 17.50
CA THR A 7 5.82 0.53 16.71
C THR A 7 6.44 -0.58 15.84
N GLY A 8 6.98 -0.19 14.68
CA GLY A 8 7.54 -1.10 13.68
C GLY A 8 6.54 -1.53 12.60
N GLN A 9 7.05 -1.73 11.39
CA GLN A 9 6.27 -1.96 10.17
C GLN A 9 5.36 -3.19 10.24
N SER A 10 5.83 -4.31 10.81
CA SER A 10 5.08 -5.57 10.75
C SER A 10 3.98 -5.67 11.83
N VAL A 11 4.35 -5.61 13.12
CA VAL A 11 3.42 -5.88 14.23
C VAL A 11 2.81 -4.59 14.80
N GLY A 12 3.61 -3.52 14.87
CA GLY A 12 3.15 -2.24 15.41
C GLY A 12 2.06 -1.59 14.58
N LYS A 13 2.27 -1.57 13.26
CA LYS A 13 1.34 -0.98 12.30
C LYS A 13 0.03 -1.76 12.22
N ALA A 14 0.08 -3.10 12.23
CA ALA A 14 -1.10 -3.96 12.24
C ALA A 14 -1.95 -3.78 13.51
N ASN A 15 -1.33 -3.74 14.69
CA ASN A 15 -2.05 -3.44 15.94
C ASN A 15 -2.68 -2.05 15.96
N LEU A 16 -1.98 -1.05 15.42
CA LEU A 16 -2.53 0.30 15.31
C LEU A 16 -3.71 0.34 14.33
N PHE A 17 -3.57 -0.33 13.18
CA PHE A 17 -4.65 -0.51 12.22
C PHE A 17 -5.89 -1.11 12.87
N ASN A 18 -5.78 -2.25 13.57
CA ASN A 18 -6.92 -2.88 14.26
C ASN A 18 -7.60 -1.95 15.26
N LYS A 19 -6.87 -1.00 15.86
CA LYS A 19 -7.40 -0.02 16.79
C LYS A 19 -8.13 1.14 16.11
N VAL A 20 -7.70 1.57 14.92
CA VAL A 20 -8.18 2.82 14.29
C VAL A 20 -9.01 2.62 13.03
N LYS A 21 -8.96 1.43 12.41
CA LYS A 21 -9.51 1.14 11.07
C LYS A 21 -10.98 1.53 10.90
N ASP A 22 -11.78 1.39 11.96
CA ASP A 22 -13.22 1.70 11.94
C ASP A 22 -13.56 3.06 12.57
N SER A 23 -12.55 3.87 12.89
CA SER A 23 -12.73 5.23 13.43
C SER A 23 -12.44 6.33 12.41
N VAL A 24 -11.72 6.02 11.33
CA VAL A 24 -11.28 6.99 10.32
C VAL A 24 -12.20 7.01 9.10
N ASP A 25 -12.34 8.14 8.41
CA ASP A 25 -13.16 8.27 7.20
C ASP A 25 -12.37 7.92 5.93
N LEU A 26 -11.05 8.06 5.98
CA LEU A 26 -10.11 7.75 4.91
C LEU A 26 -9.15 6.62 5.32
N MET A 27 -9.07 5.57 4.50
CA MET A 27 -8.13 4.47 4.66
C MET A 27 -7.22 4.39 3.44
N ILE A 28 -5.91 4.48 3.63
CA ILE A 28 -4.91 4.35 2.56
C ILE A 28 -4.22 3.00 2.71
N LEU A 29 -4.26 2.16 1.67
CA LEU A 29 -3.72 0.81 1.64
C LEU A 29 -2.75 0.65 0.46
N GLY A 30 -1.83 -0.30 0.56
CA GLY A 30 -0.97 -0.72 -0.56
C GLY A 30 0.50 -0.82 -0.19
N SER A 31 1.37 -0.40 -1.10
CA SER A 31 2.80 -0.68 -1.03
C SER A 31 3.62 0.35 -0.24
N SER A 32 4.95 0.23 -0.35
CA SER A 32 5.93 1.18 0.19
C SER A 32 5.64 2.61 -0.25
N ARG A 33 5.09 2.78 -1.47
CA ARG A 33 4.69 4.07 -2.00
C ARG A 33 3.47 4.61 -1.30
N ALA A 34 2.41 3.81 -1.10
CA ALA A 34 1.27 4.25 -0.29
C ALA A 34 1.74 4.81 1.05
N ALA A 35 2.61 4.07 1.76
CA ALA A 35 3.14 4.44 3.07
C ALA A 35 3.90 5.78 3.10
N ARG A 36 4.56 6.13 1.99
CA ARG A 36 5.51 7.26 1.89
C ARG A 36 5.01 8.43 1.07
N HIS A 37 4.00 8.21 0.23
CA HIS A 37 3.54 9.18 -0.76
C HIS A 37 2.29 9.90 -0.32
N VAL A 38 1.47 9.28 0.53
CA VAL A 38 0.16 9.81 0.91
C VAL A 38 0.14 10.09 2.40
N ASP A 39 0.11 11.37 2.76
CA ASP A 39 -0.06 11.82 4.13
C ASP A 39 -1.54 12.06 4.43
N PRO A 40 -2.20 11.22 5.26
CA PRO A 40 -3.61 11.40 5.59
C PRO A 40 -3.89 12.70 6.38
N GLU A 41 -2.89 13.33 7.01
CA GLU A 41 -3.09 14.62 7.70
C GLU A 41 -3.34 15.79 6.73
N LEU A 42 -3.04 15.61 5.45
CA LEU A 42 -3.25 16.63 4.41
C LEU A 42 -4.63 16.53 3.74
N PHE A 43 -5.50 15.63 4.23
CA PHE A 43 -6.88 15.47 3.78
C PHE A 43 -7.86 16.14 4.76
N PRO A 44 -9.04 16.61 4.31
CA PRO A 44 -9.99 17.31 5.16
C PRO A 44 -10.77 16.39 6.13
N VAL A 45 -10.53 15.08 6.09
CA VAL A 45 -11.24 14.06 6.86
C VAL A 45 -10.27 13.23 7.69
N SER A 46 -10.77 12.54 8.71
CA SER A 46 -9.93 11.67 9.54
C SER A 46 -9.36 10.53 8.69
N GLY A 47 -8.04 10.31 8.74
CA GLY A 47 -7.38 9.34 7.87
C GLY A 47 -6.33 8.47 8.56
N PHE A 48 -6.11 7.28 8.03
CA PHE A 48 -5.02 6.40 8.43
C PHE A 48 -4.35 5.74 7.23
N ASN A 49 -3.02 5.66 7.26
CA ASN A 49 -2.22 5.04 6.21
C ASN A 49 -1.63 3.70 6.65
N MET A 50 -2.13 2.63 6.04
CA MET A 50 -1.72 1.25 6.22
C MET A 50 -0.96 0.69 5.00
N GLY A 51 -0.30 1.54 4.22
CA GLY A 51 0.69 1.09 3.24
C GLY A 51 1.88 0.39 3.91
N MET A 52 2.45 -0.65 3.30
CA MET A 52 3.59 -1.38 3.88
C MET A 52 4.65 -1.74 2.83
N ASP A 53 5.90 -1.85 3.28
CA ASP A 53 7.00 -2.31 2.44
C ASP A 53 6.82 -3.75 1.98
N GLY A 54 7.09 -3.99 0.70
CA GLY A 54 7.01 -5.33 0.12
C GLY A 54 5.59 -5.89 0.02
N THR A 55 4.57 -5.04 0.09
CA THR A 55 3.18 -5.44 -0.06
C THR A 55 2.51 -4.80 -1.25
N HIS A 56 1.47 -5.47 -1.74
CA HIS A 56 0.75 -5.13 -2.95
C HIS A 56 -0.76 -5.31 -2.72
N LEU A 57 -1.49 -5.66 -3.77
CA LEU A 57 -2.95 -5.74 -3.73
C LEU A 57 -3.48 -6.86 -2.82
N GLY A 58 -2.75 -7.96 -2.67
CA GLY A 58 -3.13 -9.10 -1.84
C GLY A 58 -3.28 -8.71 -0.38
N TYR A 59 -2.24 -8.06 0.15
CA TYR A 59 -2.20 -7.49 1.49
C TYR A 59 -3.31 -6.46 1.70
N ALA A 60 -3.45 -5.51 0.79
CA ALA A 60 -4.50 -4.49 0.86
C ALA A 60 -5.90 -5.11 0.89
N THR A 61 -6.16 -6.11 0.03
CA THR A 61 -7.44 -6.81 -0.06
C THR A 61 -7.76 -7.58 1.22
N ALA A 62 -6.77 -8.23 1.84
CA ALA A 62 -6.94 -8.92 3.12
C ALA A 62 -7.28 -7.93 4.27
N LEU A 63 -6.63 -6.76 4.32
CA LEU A 63 -6.99 -5.70 5.27
C LEU A 63 -8.40 -5.15 5.03
N MET A 64 -8.79 -4.97 3.76
CA MET A 64 -10.13 -4.52 3.41
C MET A 64 -11.23 -5.48 3.89
N ALA A 65 -10.93 -6.77 4.01
CA ALA A 65 -11.89 -7.77 4.47
C ALA A 65 -12.39 -7.48 5.89
N VAL A 66 -11.53 -6.89 6.72
CA VAL A 66 -11.78 -6.64 8.15
C VAL A 66 -12.21 -5.22 8.48
N LEU A 67 -12.32 -4.32 7.50
CA LEU A 67 -12.97 -3.03 7.70
C LEU A 67 -14.46 -3.25 7.98
N ASP A 68 -15.02 -2.58 8.98
CA ASP A 68 -16.42 -2.69 9.38
C ASP A 68 -17.16 -1.35 9.37
N LYS A 69 -16.44 -0.24 9.33
CA LYS A 69 -17.06 1.08 9.17
C LYS A 69 -17.70 1.23 7.79
N GLU A 70 -18.97 1.65 7.78
CA GLU A 70 -19.67 2.02 6.55
C GLU A 70 -19.25 3.41 6.05
N GLY A 71 -19.27 3.61 4.73
CA GLY A 71 -19.08 4.93 4.12
C GLY A 71 -17.67 5.49 4.19
N GLN A 72 -16.64 4.64 4.32
CA GLN A 72 -15.24 5.08 4.23
C GLN A 72 -14.83 5.33 2.78
N THR A 73 -13.89 6.24 2.55
CA THR A 73 -13.11 6.31 1.32
C THR A 73 -11.86 5.45 1.48
N ILE A 74 -11.66 4.47 0.59
CA ILE A 74 -10.54 3.53 0.63
C ILE A 74 -9.67 3.77 -0.60
N LEU A 75 -8.46 4.26 -0.38
CA LEU A 75 -7.44 4.45 -1.41
C LEU A 75 -6.52 3.23 -1.46
N VAL A 76 -6.45 2.55 -2.59
CA VAL A 76 -5.59 1.38 -2.78
C VAL A 76 -4.53 1.68 -3.81
N HIS A 77 -3.28 1.79 -3.37
CA HIS A 77 -2.15 1.98 -4.27
C HIS A 77 -1.90 0.70 -5.07
N ILE A 78 -1.75 0.86 -6.37
CA ILE A 78 -1.33 -0.19 -7.30
C ILE A 78 -0.35 0.38 -8.31
N ASP A 79 0.45 -0.51 -8.90
CA ASP A 79 1.33 -0.17 -10.00
C ASP A 79 0.91 -0.83 -11.30
N HIS A 80 1.16 -0.14 -12.42
CA HIS A 80 0.86 -0.68 -13.74
C HIS A 80 1.51 -2.04 -13.99
N HIS A 81 2.72 -2.26 -13.44
CA HIS A 81 3.42 -3.52 -13.63
C HIS A 81 2.76 -4.69 -12.89
N GLU A 82 2.22 -4.46 -11.69
CA GLU A 82 1.51 -5.47 -10.88
C GLU A 82 0.27 -6.01 -11.60
N VAL A 83 -0.42 -5.16 -12.37
CA VAL A 83 -1.63 -5.53 -13.13
C VAL A 83 -1.33 -6.62 -14.17
N PHE A 84 -0.13 -6.61 -14.76
CA PHE A 84 0.27 -7.50 -15.86
C PHE A 84 1.43 -8.43 -15.51
N ASP A 85 1.82 -8.51 -14.24
CA ASP A 85 2.85 -9.41 -13.78
C ASP A 85 2.30 -10.85 -13.77
N ASP A 86 2.80 -11.71 -14.65
CA ASP A 86 2.34 -13.09 -14.74
C ASP A 86 2.83 -13.98 -13.59
N GLN A 87 3.80 -13.51 -12.80
CA GLN A 87 4.30 -14.17 -11.59
C GLN A 87 3.57 -13.70 -10.32
N TYR A 88 2.74 -12.67 -10.39
CA TYR A 88 2.01 -12.22 -9.21
C TYR A 88 1.01 -13.28 -8.73
N ASP A 89 1.18 -13.72 -7.49
CA ASP A 89 0.43 -14.81 -6.85
C ASP A 89 -0.26 -14.38 -5.54
N ALA A 90 -0.07 -13.12 -5.15
CA ALA A 90 -0.59 -12.52 -3.94
C ALA A 90 -0.03 -13.07 -2.61
N GLU A 91 1.16 -13.69 -2.61
CA GLU A 91 1.87 -14.13 -1.40
C GLU A 91 2.05 -12.99 -0.37
N ASP A 92 2.01 -11.73 -0.82
CA ASP A 92 2.08 -10.56 0.06
C ASP A 92 0.99 -10.51 1.14
N MET A 93 -0.15 -11.17 0.95
CA MET A 93 -1.18 -11.29 1.99
C MET A 93 -0.78 -12.17 3.17
N LEU A 94 0.19 -13.08 2.98
CA LEU A 94 0.70 -13.96 4.05
C LEU A 94 1.43 -13.18 5.14
N ALA A 95 1.84 -11.93 4.85
CA ALA A 95 2.31 -11.00 5.87
C ALA A 95 1.28 -10.74 6.98
N LEU A 96 -0.01 -11.06 6.77
CA LEU A 96 -1.10 -10.93 7.74
C LEU A 96 -1.51 -12.25 8.38
N LEU A 97 -0.74 -13.33 8.21
CA LEU A 97 -1.12 -14.65 8.70
C LEU A 97 -1.34 -14.69 10.22
N ASN A 98 -0.60 -13.89 11.01
CA ASN A 98 -0.84 -13.75 12.45
C ASN A 98 -2.20 -13.10 12.73
N GLU A 99 -2.53 -12.00 12.04
CA GLU A 99 -3.81 -11.29 12.21
C GLU A 99 -4.99 -12.17 11.78
N ALA A 100 -4.80 -12.97 10.74
CA ALA A 100 -5.81 -13.89 10.24
C ALA A 100 -6.19 -14.99 11.24
N THR A 101 -5.32 -15.35 12.20
CA THR A 101 -5.70 -16.30 13.25
C THR A 101 -6.72 -15.74 14.24
N ASP A 102 -6.85 -14.41 14.32
CA ASP A 102 -7.77 -13.72 15.22
C ASP A 102 -8.99 -13.11 14.49
N ASP A 103 -8.98 -13.03 13.15
CA ASP A 103 -10.10 -12.49 12.35
C ASP A 103 -10.56 -13.44 11.22
N SER A 104 -11.77 -13.99 11.40
CA SER A 104 -12.38 -14.94 10.44
C SER A 104 -12.63 -14.38 9.04
N LYS A 105 -12.81 -13.06 8.87
CA LYS A 105 -13.02 -12.44 7.55
C LYS A 105 -11.69 -12.39 6.80
N MET A 106 -10.61 -12.05 7.50
CA MET A 106 -9.26 -12.10 6.94
C MET A 106 -8.83 -13.53 6.62
N GLU A 107 -9.04 -14.46 7.57
CA GLU A 107 -8.77 -15.89 7.39
C GLU A 107 -9.44 -16.41 6.11
N LYS A 108 -10.70 -16.06 5.88
CA LYS A 108 -11.46 -16.50 4.71
C LYS A 108 -10.86 -16.01 3.40
N VAL A 109 -10.32 -14.79 3.36
CA VAL A 109 -9.66 -14.24 2.16
C VAL A 109 -8.35 -14.98 1.91
N ILE A 110 -7.50 -15.13 2.92
CA ILE A 110 -6.22 -15.82 2.78
C ILE A 110 -6.43 -17.29 2.42
N ASN A 111 -7.36 -17.99 3.09
CA ASN A 111 -7.68 -19.39 2.83
C ASN A 111 -8.17 -19.66 1.39
N LYS A 112 -8.69 -18.63 0.69
CA LYS A 112 -9.10 -18.77 -0.71
C LYS A 112 -7.90 -19.02 -1.63
N TYR A 113 -6.74 -18.44 -1.32
CA TYR A 113 -5.54 -18.51 -2.14
C TYR A 113 -4.48 -19.44 -1.56
N PHE A 114 -4.38 -19.50 -0.22
CA PHE A 114 -3.35 -20.23 0.52
C PHE A 114 -3.95 -21.06 1.67
N PRO A 115 -4.80 -22.07 1.38
CA PRO A 115 -5.43 -22.89 2.41
C PRO A 115 -4.42 -23.67 3.26
N GLU A 116 -3.30 -24.12 2.67
CA GLU A 116 -2.21 -24.78 3.36
C GLU A 116 -1.55 -23.89 4.43
N GLU A 117 -1.37 -22.60 4.15
CA GLU A 117 -0.81 -21.64 5.10
C GLU A 117 -1.73 -21.43 6.30
N ILE A 118 -3.05 -21.40 6.07
CA ILE A 118 -4.04 -21.36 7.15
C ILE A 118 -4.01 -22.64 7.99
N ILE A 119 -3.89 -23.81 7.37
CA ILE A 119 -3.77 -25.08 8.11
C ILE A 119 -2.50 -25.08 8.97
N LEU A 120 -1.36 -24.67 8.41
CA LEU A 120 -0.08 -24.59 9.12
C LEU A 120 -0.14 -23.60 10.29
N SER A 121 -0.78 -22.44 10.10
CA SER A 121 -0.97 -21.42 11.15
C SER A 121 -1.73 -21.97 12.36
N LYS A 122 -2.69 -22.88 12.13
CA LYS A 122 -3.50 -23.53 13.19
C LYS A 122 -2.75 -24.64 13.91
N VAL A 123 -1.85 -25.34 13.20
CA VAL A 123 -1.03 -26.42 13.78
C VAL A 123 0.15 -25.85 14.58
N SER A 124 0.77 -24.77 14.11
CA SER A 124 1.97 -24.19 14.71
C SER A 124 1.80 -22.69 14.98
N LYS A 125 1.52 -22.35 16.25
CA LYS A 125 1.40 -20.94 16.67
C LYS A 125 2.69 -20.13 16.54
N SER A 126 3.85 -20.77 16.44
CA SER A 126 5.12 -20.07 16.20
C SER A 126 5.34 -19.77 14.72
N TYR A 127 4.71 -20.53 13.81
CA TYR A 127 4.84 -20.38 12.37
C TYR A 127 4.46 -18.98 11.89
N VAL A 128 3.34 -18.45 12.38
CA VAL A 128 2.83 -17.12 12.02
C VAL A 128 3.75 -15.96 12.44
N TYR A 129 4.73 -16.22 13.30
CA TYR A 129 5.71 -15.25 13.77
C TYR A 129 7.10 -15.44 13.15
N ASN A 130 7.30 -16.43 12.27
CA ASN A 130 8.56 -16.60 11.56
C ASN A 130 8.94 -15.31 10.83
N GLY A 131 10.19 -14.87 10.97
CA GLY A 131 10.66 -13.57 10.45
C GLY A 131 10.24 -12.33 11.26
N LYS A 132 9.23 -12.42 12.13
CA LYS A 132 8.74 -11.30 12.97
C LYS A 132 9.34 -11.28 14.38
N VAL A 133 9.84 -12.41 14.88
CA VAL A 133 10.34 -12.57 16.27
C VAL A 133 11.42 -11.54 16.65
N LEU A 134 12.43 -11.34 15.80
CA LEU A 134 13.52 -10.39 16.10
C LEU A 134 13.03 -8.93 16.13
N GLY A 135 12.10 -8.57 15.24
CA GLY A 135 11.48 -7.25 15.22
C GLY A 135 10.62 -7.00 16.46
N MET A 136 9.84 -7.99 16.89
CA MET A 136 9.04 -7.91 18.12
C MET A 136 9.92 -7.74 19.36
N LEU A 137 11.01 -8.51 19.49
CA LEU A 137 11.94 -8.39 20.62
C LEU A 137 12.63 -7.01 20.65
N LYS A 138 13.08 -6.52 19.49
CA LYS A 138 13.68 -5.18 19.36
C LYS A 138 12.71 -4.08 19.78
N ASN A 139 11.46 -4.14 19.33
CA ASN A 139 10.47 -3.11 19.63
C ASN A 139 9.97 -3.18 21.09
N TYR A 140 9.88 -4.39 21.66
CA TYR A 140 9.54 -4.58 23.06
C TYR A 140 10.63 -4.05 24.00
N LEU A 141 11.91 -4.32 23.71
CA LEU A 141 13.04 -3.86 24.54
C LEU A 141 13.37 -2.37 24.33
N GLY A 142 13.08 -1.82 23.15
CA GLY A 142 13.35 -0.42 22.80
C GLY A 142 12.21 0.56 23.12
N SER A 143 11.03 0.11 23.53
CA SER A 143 9.87 0.98 23.82
C SER A 143 9.83 1.39 25.29
N THR A 144 10.72 2.30 25.70
CA THR A 144 10.69 2.92 27.04
C THR A 144 9.75 4.13 27.16
N GLY A 145 8.75 4.24 26.29
CA GLY A 145 7.80 5.36 26.29
C GLY A 145 6.44 5.02 25.70
N ALA A 146 5.44 5.88 25.96
CA ALA A 146 4.11 5.75 25.41
C ALA A 146 4.18 5.67 23.87
N PRO A 147 3.44 4.75 23.22
CA PRO A 147 3.47 4.62 21.77
C PRO A 147 3.03 5.94 21.13
N ARG A 148 3.88 6.51 20.26
CA ARG A 148 3.46 7.62 19.39
C ARG A 148 2.36 7.08 18.50
N ILE A 149 1.12 7.53 18.73
CA ILE A 149 0.01 7.31 17.81
C ILE A 149 0.38 8.07 16.54
N SER A 150 0.80 7.33 15.52
CA SER A 150 1.10 7.86 14.19
C SER A 150 -0.15 7.70 13.31
N ASN A 151 -0.35 8.59 12.35
CA ASN A 151 -1.36 8.45 11.30
C ASN A 151 -0.98 7.38 10.24
N GLY A 152 0.15 6.69 10.43
CA GLY A 152 0.65 5.62 9.57
C GLY A 152 1.50 6.08 8.38
N PHE A 153 1.66 7.39 8.18
CA PHE A 153 2.56 7.98 7.20
C PHE A 153 4.02 7.84 7.64
N ASP A 154 4.88 7.38 6.74
CA ASP A 154 6.31 7.15 7.00
C ASP A 154 7.16 7.95 5.99
N PRO A 155 7.27 9.28 6.15
CA PRO A 155 7.91 10.14 5.16
C PRO A 155 9.40 9.84 5.01
N LEU A 156 9.90 10.08 3.80
CA LEU A 156 11.30 9.94 3.47
C LEU A 156 12.00 11.29 3.41
N GLU A 157 12.96 11.55 4.30
CA GLU A 157 13.76 12.78 4.31
C GLU A 157 15.21 12.48 3.84
N PRO A 158 15.53 12.65 2.53
CA PRO A 158 16.86 12.33 2.02
C PRO A 158 17.91 13.25 2.63
N SER A 159 19.02 12.69 3.12
CA SER A 159 20.16 13.51 3.54
C SER A 159 20.85 14.15 2.32
N ALA A 160 21.63 15.20 2.55
CA ALA A 160 22.42 15.84 1.48
C ALA A 160 23.33 14.84 0.73
N GLY A 161 23.90 13.87 1.44
CA GLY A 161 24.70 12.80 0.85
C GLY A 161 23.86 11.88 -0.04
N GLN A 162 22.70 11.44 0.44
CA GLN A 162 21.79 10.59 -0.35
C GLN A 162 21.28 11.33 -1.60
N ARG A 163 20.95 12.61 -1.47
CA ARG A 163 20.54 13.46 -2.58
C ARG A 163 21.64 13.57 -3.65
N LYS A 164 22.88 13.78 -3.23
CA LYS A 164 24.03 13.80 -4.13
C LYS A 164 24.22 12.44 -4.84
N THR A 165 24.18 11.34 -4.09
CA THR A 165 24.26 9.99 -4.68
C THR A 165 23.16 9.76 -5.71
N PHE A 166 21.93 10.18 -5.41
CA PHE A 166 20.84 10.03 -6.35
C PHE A 166 21.03 10.91 -7.60
N GLN A 167 21.48 12.16 -7.44
CA GLN A 167 21.84 13.02 -8.57
C GLN A 167 22.91 12.38 -9.47
N ASP A 168 23.93 11.75 -8.87
CA ASP A 168 25.00 11.07 -9.61
C ASP A 168 24.45 9.88 -10.41
N ILE A 169 23.50 9.11 -9.85
CA ILE A 169 22.80 8.03 -10.56
C ILE A 169 22.03 8.60 -11.75
N LEU A 170 21.25 9.68 -11.57
CA LEU A 170 20.47 10.28 -12.65
C LEU A 170 21.35 10.86 -13.76
N ASN A 171 22.51 11.43 -13.41
CA ASN A 171 23.48 11.94 -14.38
C ASN A 171 24.08 10.83 -15.24
N LYS A 172 24.26 9.64 -14.67
CA LYS A 172 24.86 8.49 -15.35
C LYS A 172 23.84 7.69 -16.18
N GLU A 173 22.65 7.48 -15.63
CA GLU A 173 21.67 6.51 -16.14
C GLU A 173 20.43 7.18 -16.75
N GLY A 174 20.31 8.50 -16.62
CA GLY A 174 19.15 9.26 -17.06
C GLY A 174 18.08 9.42 -15.97
N ARG A 175 17.19 10.40 -16.17
CA ARG A 175 16.16 10.76 -15.18
C ARG A 175 15.09 9.70 -15.00
N TYR A 176 14.70 9.07 -16.10
CA TYR A 176 13.63 8.09 -16.12
C TYR A 176 14.16 6.70 -16.39
N GLN A 177 13.50 5.70 -15.84
CA GLN A 177 13.73 4.30 -16.14
C GLN A 177 12.46 3.69 -16.72
N GLU A 178 12.53 3.21 -17.96
CA GLU A 178 11.39 2.53 -18.59
C GLU A 178 11.29 1.09 -18.07
N LEU A 179 10.15 0.75 -17.48
CA LEU A 179 9.81 -0.60 -17.06
C LEU A 179 9.25 -1.37 -18.25
N LYS A 180 9.97 -2.43 -18.65
CA LYS A 180 9.54 -3.28 -19.76
C LYS A 180 8.53 -4.30 -19.27
N MET A 181 7.32 -4.21 -19.81
CA MET A 181 6.26 -5.18 -19.55
C MET A 181 6.29 -6.33 -20.57
N PRO A 182 6.06 -7.59 -20.14
CA PRO A 182 5.88 -8.69 -21.06
C PRO A 182 4.68 -8.44 -21.99
N ARG A 183 4.82 -8.82 -23.25
CA ARG A 183 3.77 -8.68 -24.27
C ARG A 183 3.31 -10.06 -24.74
N PRO A 184 2.00 -10.26 -24.98
CA PRO A 184 0.91 -9.29 -24.88
C PRO A 184 0.57 -8.92 -23.43
N LEU A 185 0.04 -7.70 -23.20
CA LEU A 185 -0.43 -7.28 -21.88
C LEU A 185 -1.67 -8.08 -21.50
N LYS A 186 -1.49 -9.05 -20.62
CA LYS A 186 -2.55 -9.88 -20.05
C LYS A 186 -2.68 -9.56 -18.58
N VAL A 187 -3.89 -9.23 -18.14
CA VAL A 187 -4.16 -8.98 -16.72
C VAL A 187 -3.93 -10.27 -15.95
N ASN A 188 -3.20 -10.18 -14.84
CA ASN A 188 -2.97 -11.31 -13.95
C ASN A 188 -4.29 -11.75 -13.30
N THR A 189 -4.54 -13.05 -13.24
CA THR A 189 -5.80 -13.61 -12.73
C THR A 189 -5.97 -13.47 -11.22
N PHE A 190 -4.89 -13.52 -10.45
CA PHE A 190 -4.91 -13.22 -9.01
C PHE A 190 -5.24 -11.74 -8.80
N PHE A 191 -4.55 -10.85 -9.51
CA PHE A 191 -4.81 -9.41 -9.47
C PHE A 191 -6.29 -9.10 -9.77
N GLU A 192 -6.82 -9.64 -10.87
CA GLU A 192 -8.22 -9.44 -11.24
C GLU A 192 -9.18 -9.94 -10.15
N SER A 193 -8.94 -11.14 -9.61
CA SER A 193 -9.80 -11.71 -8.57
C SER A 193 -9.73 -10.92 -7.26
N LEU A 194 -8.59 -10.33 -6.92
CA LEU A 194 -8.43 -9.49 -5.73
C LEU A 194 -9.16 -8.15 -5.89
N VAL A 195 -9.10 -7.53 -7.08
CA VAL A 195 -9.89 -6.32 -7.38
C VAL A 195 -11.38 -6.59 -7.19
N GLU A 196 -11.88 -7.75 -7.60
CA GLU A 196 -13.28 -8.14 -7.41
C GLU A 196 -13.64 -8.33 -5.93
N ILE A 197 -12.76 -8.94 -5.13
CA ILE A 197 -12.95 -9.06 -3.68
C ILE A 197 -12.96 -7.68 -3.03
N ALA A 198 -12.01 -6.82 -3.38
CA ALA A 198 -11.90 -5.46 -2.85
C ALA A 198 -13.15 -4.65 -3.17
N GLN A 199 -13.59 -4.65 -4.43
CA GLN A 199 -14.81 -3.98 -4.88
C GLN A 199 -16.04 -4.48 -4.11
N LYS A 200 -16.21 -5.80 -3.99
CA LYS A 200 -17.32 -6.39 -3.23
C LYS A 200 -17.28 -6.02 -1.75
N SER A 201 -16.09 -5.99 -1.14
CA SER A 201 -15.91 -5.59 0.25
C SER A 201 -16.36 -4.15 0.47
N ALA A 202 -15.94 -3.23 -0.41
CA ALA A 202 -16.32 -1.83 -0.36
C ALA A 202 -17.84 -1.64 -0.56
N GLN A 203 -18.43 -2.31 -1.56
CA GLN A 203 -19.87 -2.26 -1.83
C GLN A 203 -20.72 -2.72 -0.65
N ASN A 204 -20.34 -3.81 0.01
CA ASN A 204 -21.06 -4.33 1.19
C ASN A 204 -21.08 -3.33 2.35
N LYS A 205 -20.11 -2.42 2.42
CA LYS A 205 -19.96 -1.40 3.47
C LYS A 205 -20.38 -0.01 2.98
N ARG A 206 -20.90 0.10 1.75
CA ARG A 206 -21.20 1.39 1.10
C ARG A 206 -20.01 2.34 1.12
N SER A 207 -18.80 1.79 1.10
CA SER A 207 -17.55 2.52 1.04
C SER A 207 -17.18 2.81 -0.41
N GLU A 208 -16.53 3.95 -0.66
CA GLU A 208 -15.92 4.24 -1.95
C GLU A 208 -14.55 3.57 -2.00
N ILE A 209 -14.25 2.84 -3.09
CA ILE A 209 -12.90 2.37 -3.37
C ILE A 209 -12.34 3.11 -4.58
N ILE A 210 -11.11 3.60 -4.42
CA ILE A 210 -10.37 4.27 -5.47
C ILE A 210 -9.00 3.61 -5.57
N PHE A 211 -8.71 3.05 -6.73
CA PHE A 211 -7.36 2.59 -7.02
C PHE A 211 -6.54 3.77 -7.51
N PHE A 212 -5.26 3.82 -7.17
CA PHE A 212 -4.41 4.88 -7.65
C PHE A 212 -2.98 4.41 -7.89
N THR A 213 -2.31 5.02 -8.88
CA THR A 213 -0.87 4.92 -9.06
C THR A 213 -0.26 6.27 -8.72
N SER A 214 0.68 6.25 -7.78
CA SER A 214 1.36 7.47 -7.34
C SER A 214 2.59 7.81 -8.20
N PRO A 215 3.12 9.04 -8.12
CA PRO A 215 4.21 9.49 -8.96
C PRO A 215 5.45 8.61 -8.83
N SER A 216 6.14 8.38 -9.96
CA SER A 216 7.38 7.62 -10.02
C SER A 216 8.25 8.07 -11.20
N LEU A 217 9.58 7.97 -11.05
CA LEU A 217 10.52 8.13 -12.17
C LEU A 217 10.72 6.82 -12.94
N ASN A 218 10.20 5.71 -12.42
CA ASN A 218 10.02 4.49 -13.20
C ASN A 218 8.76 4.63 -14.04
N LYS A 219 8.93 4.70 -15.36
CA LYS A 219 7.85 4.94 -16.32
C LYS A 219 7.43 3.65 -17.00
N VAL A 220 6.20 3.65 -17.48
CA VAL A 220 5.66 2.64 -18.40
C VAL A 220 5.10 3.36 -19.62
N ASP A 221 5.10 2.69 -20.76
CA ASP A 221 4.56 3.23 -21.99
C ASP A 221 3.05 3.50 -21.92
N ASP A 222 2.58 4.43 -22.77
CA ASP A 222 1.18 4.86 -22.82
C ASP A 222 0.19 3.73 -23.08
N SER A 223 0.59 2.67 -23.80
CA SER A 223 -0.30 1.54 -24.05
C SER A 223 -0.54 0.72 -22.77
N THR A 224 0.48 0.62 -21.91
CA THR A 224 0.37 0.00 -20.59
C THR A 224 -0.56 0.83 -19.70
N ARG A 225 -0.36 2.15 -19.65
CA ARG A 225 -1.24 3.06 -18.89
C ARG A 225 -2.69 3.00 -19.34
N ALA A 226 -2.92 3.11 -20.65
CA ALA A 226 -4.25 3.01 -21.23
C ALA A 226 -4.90 1.65 -20.95
N ARG A 227 -4.11 0.56 -20.98
CA ARG A 227 -4.64 -0.78 -20.67
C ARG A 227 -5.04 -0.92 -19.20
N THR A 228 -4.27 -0.37 -18.28
CA THR A 228 -4.62 -0.33 -16.84
C THR A 228 -5.90 0.48 -16.61
N ALA A 229 -5.98 1.69 -17.17
CA ALA A 229 -7.17 2.53 -17.06
C ALA A 229 -8.42 1.82 -17.62
N ASN A 230 -8.29 1.18 -18.79
CA ASN A 230 -9.38 0.41 -19.39
C ASN A 230 -9.82 -0.77 -18.54
N PHE A 231 -8.90 -1.45 -17.85
CA PHE A 231 -9.23 -2.55 -16.94
C PHE A 231 -10.14 -2.09 -15.79
N PHE A 232 -9.78 -1.00 -15.10
CA PHE A 232 -10.60 -0.47 -14.01
C PHE A 232 -11.93 0.13 -14.52
N SER A 233 -11.88 0.88 -15.63
CA SER A 233 -13.08 1.45 -16.25
C SER A 233 -14.09 0.37 -16.67
N ALA A 234 -13.63 -0.74 -17.25
CA ALA A 234 -14.49 -1.86 -17.65
C ALA A 234 -15.20 -2.53 -16.45
N LYS A 235 -14.63 -2.42 -15.23
CA LYS A 235 -15.25 -2.89 -13.98
C LYS A 235 -16.06 -1.82 -13.25
N GLY A 236 -16.15 -0.61 -13.81
CA GLY A 236 -16.83 0.53 -13.19
C GLY A 236 -16.15 1.00 -11.90
N ILE A 237 -14.83 0.88 -11.82
CA ILE A 237 -14.02 1.23 -10.65
C ILE A 237 -13.25 2.53 -10.94
N ARG A 238 -13.26 3.47 -9.99
CA ARG A 238 -12.47 4.70 -10.10
C ARG A 238 -10.98 4.37 -9.99
N TYR A 239 -10.20 4.84 -10.95
CA TYR A 239 -8.75 4.72 -10.99
C TYR A 239 -8.10 6.06 -11.31
N ILE A 240 -7.11 6.45 -10.52
CA ILE A 240 -6.32 7.67 -10.69
C ILE A 240 -4.90 7.29 -11.10
N ASP A 241 -4.47 7.72 -12.30
CA ASP A 241 -3.11 7.52 -12.79
C ASP A 241 -2.31 8.82 -12.68
N ASP A 242 -1.65 9.01 -11.53
CA ASP A 242 -0.81 10.17 -11.24
C ASP A 242 0.69 9.89 -11.45
N LEU A 243 1.04 8.89 -12.28
CA LEU A 243 2.44 8.50 -12.52
C LEU A 243 3.32 9.70 -12.96
N ASP A 244 2.72 10.64 -13.69
CA ASP A 244 3.36 11.83 -14.27
C ASP A 244 2.95 13.15 -13.58
N PHE A 245 2.43 13.11 -12.35
CA PHE A 245 1.99 14.31 -11.62
C PHE A 245 3.04 15.45 -11.63
N PHE A 246 4.33 15.12 -11.43
CA PHE A 246 5.41 16.10 -11.55
C PHE A 246 5.82 16.28 -13.01
N ASN A 247 5.23 17.29 -13.66
CA ASN A 247 5.55 17.67 -15.03
C ASN A 247 7.01 18.12 -15.18
N ASP A 248 7.52 18.88 -14.21
CA ASP A 248 8.90 19.33 -14.16
C ASP A 248 9.72 18.52 -13.15
N PHE A 249 10.92 18.12 -13.56
CA PHE A 249 11.83 17.41 -12.68
C PHE A 249 12.47 18.35 -11.66
N ASP A 250 12.17 18.11 -10.39
CA ASP A 250 12.93 18.64 -9.25
C ASP A 250 13.40 17.46 -8.40
N ILE A 251 14.71 17.36 -8.19
CA ILE A 251 15.31 16.32 -7.34
C ILE A 251 14.86 16.43 -5.88
N ASP A 252 14.41 17.61 -5.42
CA ASP A 252 13.81 17.75 -4.08
C ASP A 252 12.53 16.95 -3.89
N HIS A 253 11.83 16.58 -4.97
CA HIS A 253 10.62 15.76 -4.88
C HIS A 253 10.91 14.28 -4.63
N TRP A 254 12.17 13.82 -4.72
CA TRP A 254 12.51 12.40 -4.83
C TRP A 254 13.57 11.96 -3.82
N LYS A 255 13.40 10.76 -3.27
CA LYS A 255 14.45 10.02 -2.55
C LYS A 255 15.24 9.14 -3.53
N ASP A 256 14.52 8.44 -4.40
CA ASP A 256 15.04 7.55 -5.42
C ASP A 256 14.07 7.50 -6.62
N ARG A 257 14.25 6.55 -7.55
CA ARG A 257 13.37 6.46 -8.74
C ARG A 257 11.93 6.06 -8.44
N SER A 258 11.72 5.33 -7.34
CA SER A 258 10.41 4.78 -6.96
C SER A 258 9.73 5.63 -5.89
N HIS A 259 10.50 6.30 -5.04
CA HIS A 259 9.98 6.96 -3.85
C HIS A 259 10.19 8.48 -3.86
N MET A 260 9.12 9.19 -3.54
CA MET A 260 9.17 10.62 -3.26
C MET A 260 9.93 10.91 -1.97
N SER A 261 10.49 12.11 -1.88
CA SER A 261 10.83 12.70 -0.59
C SER A 261 9.55 13.11 0.14
N LYS A 262 9.67 13.47 1.42
CA LYS A 262 8.59 14.07 2.21
C LYS A 262 8.01 15.28 1.50
N TYR A 263 8.86 16.15 0.96
CA TYR A 263 8.41 17.35 0.26
C TYR A 263 7.59 16.99 -0.98
N GLY A 264 8.03 16.01 -1.79
CA GLY A 264 7.24 15.51 -2.92
C GLY A 264 5.91 14.89 -2.47
N ALA A 265 5.94 14.07 -1.41
CA ALA A 265 4.75 13.42 -0.86
C ALA A 265 3.71 14.41 -0.34
N GLU A 266 4.13 15.49 0.33
CA GLU A 266 3.23 16.55 0.81
C GLU A 266 2.55 17.29 -0.36
N LEU A 267 3.29 17.60 -1.43
CA LEU A 267 2.74 18.22 -2.64
C LEU A 267 1.71 17.29 -3.32
N TYR A 268 2.07 16.03 -3.49
CA TYR A 268 1.19 15.03 -4.09
C TYR A 268 -0.07 14.79 -3.24
N SER A 269 0.07 14.69 -1.92
CA SER A 269 -1.07 14.46 -1.01
C SER A 269 -2.08 15.61 -1.05
N LYS A 270 -1.63 16.87 -1.12
CA LYS A 270 -2.51 18.04 -1.26
C LYS A 270 -3.28 18.00 -2.59
N ASN A 271 -2.59 17.65 -3.68
CA ASN A 271 -3.23 17.49 -4.98
C ASN A 271 -4.28 16.36 -4.95
N LEU A 272 -3.89 15.19 -4.45
CA LEU A 272 -4.79 14.04 -4.33
C LEU A 272 -6.00 14.37 -3.44
N SER A 273 -5.80 15.08 -2.32
CA SER A 273 -6.91 15.56 -1.49
C SER A 273 -7.87 16.49 -2.24
N THR A 274 -7.35 17.35 -3.12
CA THR A 274 -8.17 18.27 -3.92
C THR A 274 -9.03 17.49 -4.91
N GLN A 275 -8.41 16.56 -5.66
CA GLN A 275 -9.11 15.69 -6.63
C GLN A 275 -10.20 14.81 -6.02
N LEU A 276 -10.10 14.50 -4.71
CA LEU A 276 -11.02 13.60 -4.03
C LEU A 276 -12.14 14.32 -3.28
N PHE A 277 -11.91 15.52 -2.75
CA PHE A 277 -12.83 16.15 -1.81
C PHE A 277 -13.25 17.59 -2.18
N LEU A 278 -12.66 18.19 -3.22
CA LEU A 278 -12.90 19.58 -3.60
C LEU A 278 -13.39 19.75 -5.05
N ASP A 279 -13.48 18.67 -5.81
CA ASP A 279 -14.09 18.60 -7.15
C ASP A 279 -15.53 18.07 -7.08
#